data_AF-A0A2G6KC77-F1
#
_entry.id   AF-A0A2G6KC77-F1
#
_cell.length_a   1.000
_cell.length_b   1.000
_cell.length_c   1.000
_cell.angle_alpha   90.00
_cell.angle_beta   90.00
_cell.angle_gamma   90.00
#
_symmetry.space_group_name_H-M   'P 1'
#
loop_
_entity.id
_entity.type
_entity.pdbx_description
1 polymer ?
#
loop_
_entity_poly.entity_id
_entity_poly.type
_entity_poly.pdbx_seq_one_letter_code
_entity_poly.pdbx_strand_id
1 'polypeptide(L)' 'MSENIIQEIQKRMQEIEKTKAELWDTGAYDPMMEGEYWDCQIVLKQMQEGEGADISELQYKKQEGIIAAQQQIHKVAEKE' A
#
# COMPACT_ATOMS: atom_id res chain seq x y z
N MET A 1 -18.14 -16.13 -6.08
CA MET A 1 -16.74 -16.11 -6.60
C MET A 1 -16.05 -14.79 -6.25
N SER A 2 -16.72 -13.63 -6.35
CA SER A 2 -16.18 -12.32 -5.93
C SER A 2 -15.88 -12.20 -4.42
N GLU A 3 -16.70 -12.75 -3.54
CA GLU A 3 -16.52 -12.61 -2.08
C GLU A 3 -15.23 -13.26 -1.54
N ASN A 4 -14.86 -14.45 -2.03
CA ASN A 4 -13.63 -15.11 -1.62
C ASN A 4 -12.38 -14.31 -2.03
N ILE A 5 -12.42 -13.69 -3.21
CA ILE A 5 -11.32 -12.86 -3.73
C ILE A 5 -11.20 -11.58 -2.88
N ILE A 6 -12.33 -10.95 -2.52
CA ILE A 6 -12.33 -9.79 -1.61
C ILE A 6 -11.69 -10.14 -0.27
N GLN A 7 -12.04 -11.29 0.32
CA GLN A 7 -11.45 -11.74 1.58
C GLN A 7 -9.95 -12.01 1.46
N GLU A 8 -9.51 -12.58 0.34
CA GLU A 8 -8.08 -12.84 0.08
C GLU A 8 -7.29 -11.53 -0.06
N ILE A 9 -7.84 -10.55 -0.78
CA ILE A 9 -7.22 -9.21 -0.89
C ILE A 9 -7.16 -8.53 0.48
N GLN A 10 -8.24 -8.57 1.27
CA GLN A 10 -8.25 -8.00 2.62
C GLN A 10 -7.22 -8.67 3.54
N LYS A 11 -7.10 -10.00 3.47
CA LYS A 11 -6.07 -10.73 4.22
C LYS A 11 -4.67 -10.30 3.79
N ARG A 12 -4.43 -10.19 2.48
CA ARG A 12 -3.14 -9.75 1.94
C ARG A 12 -2.78 -8.35 2.42
N MET A 13 -3.74 -7.44 2.48
CA MET A 13 -3.51 -6.09 3.02
C MET A 13 -3.13 -6.10 4.50
N GLN A 14 -3.77 -6.94 5.31
CA GLN A 14 -3.41 -7.07 6.73
C GLN A 14 -1.98 -7.60 6.91
N GLU A 15 -1.55 -8.55 6.07
CA GLU A 15 -0.18 -9.04 6.05
C GLU A 15 0.82 -7.94 5.68
N ILE A 16 0.48 -7.12 4.68
CA ILE A 16 1.28 -5.97 4.27
C ILE A 16 1.38 -4.94 5.40
N GLU A 17 0.26 -4.54 6.02
CA GLU A 17 0.24 -3.58 7.13
C GLU A 17 1.09 -4.06 8.31
N LYS A 18 0.99 -5.37 8.65
CA LYS A 18 1.81 -5.97 9.69
C LYS A 18 3.30 -5.88 9.35
N THR A 19 3.67 -6.25 8.12
CA THR A 19 5.07 -6.24 7.69
C THR A 19 5.62 -4.81 7.65
N LYS A 20 4.82 -3.84 7.21
CA LYS A 20 5.18 -2.41 7.25
C LYS A 20 5.45 -1.93 8.68
N ALA A 21 4.63 -2.35 9.65
CA ALA A 21 4.85 -2.01 11.05
C ALA A 21 6.16 -2.60 11.59
N GLU A 22 6.45 -3.87 11.27
CA GLU A 22 7.71 -4.54 11.65
C GLU A 22 8.95 -3.86 11.02
N LEU A 23 8.86 -3.48 9.74
CA LEU A 23 9.91 -2.72 9.06
C LEU A 23 10.12 -1.36 9.73
N TRP A 24 9.03 -0.65 10.04
CA TRP A 24 9.09 0.64 10.71
C TRP A 24 9.79 0.55 12.08
N ASP A 25 9.46 -0.46 12.89
CA ASP A 25 10.07 -0.68 14.20
C ASP A 25 11.59 -0.98 14.10
N THR A 26 12.03 -1.52 12.98
CA THR A 26 13.45 -1.79 12.69
C THR A 26 14.15 -0.67 11.93
N GLY A 27 13.46 0.43 11.64
CA GLY A 27 13.97 1.55 10.84
C GLY A 27 14.13 1.24 9.34
N ALA A 28 13.58 0.11 8.88
CA ALA A 28 13.57 -0.30 7.49
C ALA A 28 12.29 0.17 6.78
N TYR A 29 12.35 0.27 5.45
CA TYR A 29 11.18 0.57 4.63
C TYR A 29 11.28 -0.13 3.28
N ASP A 30 10.15 -0.65 2.79
CA ASP A 30 10.02 -1.25 1.47
C ASP A 30 8.98 -0.46 0.64
N PRO A 31 9.44 0.34 -0.36
CA PRO A 31 8.55 1.09 -1.25
C PRO A 31 7.65 0.20 -2.12
N MET A 32 8.10 -1.01 -2.45
CA MET A 32 7.32 -1.95 -3.26
C MET A 32 6.11 -2.44 -2.48
N MET A 33 6.29 -2.67 -1.17
CA MET A 33 5.23 -3.09 -0.26
C MET A 33 4.16 -2.00 -0.05
N GLU A 34 4.56 -0.73 0.02
CA GLU A 34 3.61 0.39 0.02
C GLU A 34 2.82 0.43 -1.30
N GLY A 35 3.49 0.24 -2.43
CA GLY A 35 2.83 0.17 -3.73
C GLY A 35 1.78 -0.95 -3.81
N GLU A 36 2.14 -2.15 -3.33
CA GLU A 36 1.24 -3.31 -3.28
C GLU A 36 0.00 -3.05 -2.42
N TYR A 37 0.17 -2.40 -1.26
CA TYR A 37 -0.95 -2.02 -0.39
C TYR A 37 -1.99 -1.17 -1.13
N TRP A 38 -1.53 -0.14 -1.84
CA TRP A 38 -2.41 0.75 -2.58
C TRP A 38 -3.04 0.06 -3.79
N ASP A 39 -2.33 -0.85 -4.45
CA ASP A 39 -2.89 -1.67 -5.52
C ASP A 39 -4.03 -2.56 -5.01
N CYS A 40 -3.89 -3.18 -3.84
CA CYS A 40 -4.95 -3.93 -3.21
C CYS A 40 -6.19 -3.06 -2.91
N GLN A 41 -5.99 -1.83 -2.39
CA GLN A 41 -7.08 -0.88 -2.13
C GLN A 41 -7.82 -0.48 -3.42
N ILE A 42 -7.09 -0.24 -4.52
CA ILE A 42 -7.66 0.10 -5.83
C ILE A 42 -8.52 -1.05 -6.35
N VAL A 43 -7.98 -2.27 -6.33
CA VAL A 43 -8.71 -3.46 -6.78
C VAL A 43 -9.95 -3.70 -5.92
N LEU A 44 -9.85 -3.55 -4.60
CA LEU A 44 -11.01 -3.65 -3.69
C LEU A 44 -12.11 -2.66 -4.04
N LYS A 45 -11.75 -1.39 -4.26
CA LYS A 45 -12.72 -0.35 -4.61
C LYS A 45 -13.39 -0.66 -5.95
N GLN A 46 -12.63 -1.06 -6.96
CA GLN A 46 -13.16 -1.46 -8.27
C GLN A 46 -14.05 -2.71 -8.19
N MET A 47 -13.74 -3.67 -7.32
CA MET A 47 -14.57 -4.85 -7.10
C MET A 47 -15.87 -4.54 -6.36
N GLN A 48 -15.86 -3.56 -5.45
CA GLN A 48 -17.03 -3.17 -4.66
C GLN A 48 -17.97 -2.22 -5.41
N GLU A 49 -17.40 -1.28 -6.16
CA GLU A 49 -18.14 -0.21 -6.85
C GLU A 49 -18.32 -0.46 -8.36
N GLY A 50 -17.62 -1.46 -8.92
CA GLY A 50 -17.62 -1.81 -10.34
C GLY A 50 -16.55 -1.08 -11.17
N GLU A 51 -16.51 -1.36 -12.46
CA GLU A 51 -15.49 -0.81 -13.39
C GLU A 51 -15.48 0.73 -13.50
N GLY A 52 -16.58 1.39 -13.07
CA GLY A 52 -16.70 2.85 -13.05
C GLY A 52 -16.23 3.52 -11.74
N ALA A 53 -15.62 2.78 -10.81
CA ALA A 53 -15.16 3.31 -9.54
C ALA A 53 -14.12 4.43 -9.74
N ASP A 54 -14.33 5.58 -9.08
CA ASP A 54 -13.33 6.65 -9.08
C ASP A 54 -12.17 6.29 -8.16
N ILE A 55 -11.04 5.93 -8.76
CA ILE A 55 -9.81 5.55 -8.04
C ILE A 55 -8.75 6.65 -8.03
N SER A 56 -9.07 7.85 -8.53
CA SER A 56 -8.10 8.94 -8.74
C SER A 56 -7.40 9.33 -7.43
N GLU A 57 -8.16 9.40 -6.34
CA GLU A 57 -7.61 9.68 -5.00
C GLU A 57 -6.66 8.57 -4.52
N LEU A 58 -6.99 7.30 -4.77
CA LEU A 58 -6.15 6.16 -4.38
C LEU A 58 -4.85 6.13 -5.20
N GLN A 59 -4.92 6.44 -6.50
CA GLN A 59 -3.74 6.55 -7.35
C GLN A 59 -2.82 7.69 -6.91
N TYR A 60 -3.41 8.84 -6.54
CA TYR A 60 -2.65 9.95 -5.99
C TYR A 60 -1.94 9.56 -4.67
N LYS A 61 -2.67 8.92 -3.75
CA LYS A 61 -2.11 8.45 -2.48
C LYS A 61 -0.99 7.42 -2.67
N LYS A 62 -1.14 6.50 -3.65
CA LYS A 62 -0.08 5.55 -4.02
C LYS A 62 1.21 6.28 -4.38
N GLN A 63 1.11 7.27 -5.26
CA GLN A 63 2.27 8.01 -5.74
C GLN A 63 2.93 8.80 -4.60
N GLU A 64 2.14 9.57 -3.84
CA GLU A 64 2.63 10.37 -2.72
C GLU A 64 3.23 9.51 -1.60
N GLY A 65 2.60 8.39 -1.26
CA GLY A 65 3.07 7.47 -0.22
C GLY A 65 4.44 6.87 -0.56
N ILE A 66 4.62 6.43 -1.81
CA ILE A 66 5.91 5.92 -2.31
C ILE A 66 6.99 7.02 -2.25
N ILE A 67 6.66 8.23 -2.70
CA ILE A 67 7.60 9.37 -2.68
C ILE A 67 8.00 9.74 -1.26
N ALA A 68 7.02 9.91 -0.36
CA ALA A 68 7.25 10.32 1.02
C ALA A 68 8.21 9.35 1.73
N ALA A 69 8.02 8.06 1.51
CA ALA A 69 8.81 7.05 2.18
C ALA A 69 10.19 6.83 1.52
N GLN A 70 10.32 7.00 0.20
CA GLN A 70 11.63 7.13 -0.44
C GLN A 70 12.44 8.31 0.13
N GLN A 71 11.80 9.48 0.28
CA GLN A 71 12.44 10.65 0.89
C GLN A 71 12.86 10.40 2.34
N GLN A 72 12.06 9.63 3.09
CA GLN A 72 12.39 9.29 4.46
C GLN A 72 13.61 8.37 4.56
N ILE A 73 13.76 7.37 3.68
CA ILE A 73 14.99 6.56 3.60
C ILE A 73 16.20 7.45 3.35
N HIS A 74 16.12 8.34 2.34
CA HIS A 74 17.25 9.23 2.01
C HIS A 74 17.68 10.08 3.20
N LYS A 75 16.73 10.67 3.95
CA LYS A 75 17.03 11.47 5.14
C LYS A 75 17.64 10.68 6.30
N VAL A 76 17.34 9.39 6.42
CA VAL A 76 17.94 8.51 7.43
C VAL A 76 19.36 8.12 7.00
N ALA A 77 19.55 7.77 5.73
CA ALA A 77 20.86 7.43 5.17
C ALA A 77 21.86 8.59 5.19
N GLU A 78 21.40 9.84 5.08
CA GLU A 78 22.25 11.04 5.19
C GLU A 78 22.73 11.34 6.63
N LYS A 79 22.15 10.68 7.65
CA LYS A 79 22.51 10.89 9.06
C LYS A 79 23.49 9.85 9.60
N GLU A 80 23.82 8.81 8.84
CA GLU A 80 24.87 7.81 9.15
C GLU A 80 26.18 8.17 8.45
#